data_AF-A0A660VII6-F1
#
_entry.id   AF-A0A660VII6-F1
#
_cell.length_a   1.000
_cell.length_b   1.000
_cell.length_c   1.000
_cell.angle_alpha   90.00
_cell.angle_beta   90.00
_cell.angle_gamma   90.00
#
_symmetry.space_group_name_H-M   'P 1'
#
loop_
_entity.id
_entity.type
_entity.pdbx_description
1 polymer ?
#
loop_
_entity_poly.entity_id
_entity_poly.type
_entity_poly.pdbx_seq_one_letter_code
_entity_poly.pdbx_strand_id
1 'polypeptide(L)'
;AANPGQLDSDHDGVGDACDDIPLPLYDVVEITGLPGMSSASATDITAAGLVVGRWFDTSTGGFRAYWYDGVMHDIGPGAAVSANDAGQVLGTDGNASWVYDIALDAFSPVPGLGTQFVQAVAINASGWVTGNSDTLPGEPDHAFLWDGTTVYDLGTLNPPYSSIFYSKAYALSDAGWVVGESLVGTVADAWAKPFRYHPTLMPTMEALPYGAGPYYISGSARAVNEAGNITGWKSTNDDTWGNDFLFDGSDMTSLPKLTGKWYTIPAGINAQDHVVGWGFGEWVWYPCCGNLYVGTILRASLNTGGETQHLNGLIDGLSGWNLTQALDINDAGQIVGVGSVDGHGGAFLLQPIAPSTCQTDLGYGGPGNSVLSFCGEGLASGQTSDLALTGATPSVMSWMVLGLDSTPTPFRGGTLVPLPFVIAEPFPTDAQGEVALPGVPGGNGPLTVYAQFVYPDPTAPKGWGFSNALEIVFEG
;
A
#
# COMPACT_ATOMS: atom_id res chain seq x y z
N ALA A 1 -18.55 -6.04 -25.40
CA ALA A 1 -19.63 -6.59 -26.26
C ALA A 1 -19.86 -8.01 -25.80
N ALA A 2 -21.08 -8.32 -25.35
CA ALA A 2 -21.37 -9.57 -24.65
C ALA A 2 -20.86 -10.80 -25.41
N ASN A 3 -20.01 -11.58 -24.75
CA ASN A 3 -19.37 -12.81 -25.17
C ASN A 3 -19.80 -13.91 -24.18
N PRO A 4 -20.93 -14.61 -24.43
CA PRO A 4 -21.58 -15.50 -23.46
C PRO A 4 -20.80 -16.75 -23.01
N GLY A 5 -19.56 -16.91 -23.46
CA GLY A 5 -18.64 -18.00 -23.07
C GLY A 5 -17.41 -17.53 -22.29
N GLN A 6 -17.31 -16.24 -22.01
CA GLN A 6 -16.25 -15.64 -21.18
C GLN A 6 -16.73 -15.65 -19.72
N LEU A 7 -15.84 -15.98 -18.77
CA LEU A 7 -16.14 -15.83 -17.34
C LEU A 7 -16.29 -14.33 -17.06
N ASP A 8 -17.36 -13.97 -16.35
CA ASP A 8 -17.60 -12.63 -15.83
C ASP A 8 -16.66 -12.41 -14.63
N SER A 9 -15.44 -11.95 -14.92
CA SER A 9 -14.37 -11.77 -13.94
C SER A 9 -14.57 -10.49 -13.14
N ASP A 10 -15.19 -9.45 -13.73
CA ASP A 10 -15.48 -8.19 -13.05
C ASP A 10 -16.87 -8.14 -12.36
N HIS A 11 -17.66 -9.19 -12.54
CA HIS A 11 -18.96 -9.45 -11.91
C HIS A 11 -20.02 -8.37 -12.23
N ASP A 12 -19.96 -7.76 -13.42
CA ASP A 12 -20.96 -6.78 -13.87
C ASP A 12 -22.23 -7.42 -14.49
N GLY A 13 -22.25 -8.76 -14.60
CA GLY A 13 -23.35 -9.54 -15.15
C GLY A 13 -23.26 -9.74 -16.68
N VAL A 14 -22.18 -9.31 -17.32
CA VAL A 14 -21.96 -9.42 -18.76
C VAL A 14 -20.56 -9.96 -19.03
N GLY A 15 -20.47 -11.21 -19.50
CA GLY A 15 -19.24 -11.72 -20.12
C GLY A 15 -18.79 -10.80 -21.27
N ASP A 16 -17.69 -10.07 -21.14
CA ASP A 16 -17.37 -8.85 -21.88
C ASP A 16 -15.83 -8.70 -22.05
N ALA A 17 -15.37 -7.76 -22.87
CA ALA A 17 -13.93 -7.56 -23.07
C ALA A 17 -13.20 -7.03 -21.81
N CYS A 18 -13.94 -6.49 -20.84
CA CYS A 18 -13.41 -6.09 -19.53
C CYS A 18 -13.03 -7.29 -18.64
N ASP A 19 -13.58 -8.48 -18.89
CA ASP A 19 -13.33 -9.68 -18.08
C ASP A 19 -11.98 -10.37 -18.29
N ASP A 20 -11.28 -10.05 -19.39
CA ASP A 20 -9.92 -10.52 -19.65
C ASP A 20 -8.87 -9.62 -18.95
N ILE A 21 -9.31 -8.59 -18.21
CA ILE A 21 -8.45 -7.71 -17.43
C ILE A 21 -8.31 -8.32 -16.02
N PRO A 22 -7.08 -8.52 -15.51
CA PRO A 22 -6.91 -8.90 -14.10
C PRO A 22 -7.65 -7.90 -13.22
N LEU A 23 -8.51 -8.39 -12.32
CA LEU A 23 -9.17 -7.55 -11.31
C LEU A 23 -8.12 -6.68 -10.60
N PRO A 24 -8.44 -5.41 -10.29
CA PRO A 24 -7.56 -4.60 -9.47
C PRO A 24 -7.32 -5.30 -8.14
N LEU A 25 -6.07 -5.29 -7.67
CA LEU A 25 -5.70 -5.79 -6.34
C LEU A 25 -5.68 -4.67 -5.30
N TYR A 26 -5.75 -3.42 -5.75
CA TYR A 26 -5.73 -2.24 -4.90
C TYR A 26 -6.76 -1.21 -5.32
N ASP A 27 -7.44 -0.63 -4.33
CA ASP A 27 -8.19 0.61 -4.45
C ASP A 27 -7.26 1.80 -4.19
N VAL A 28 -7.41 2.86 -4.98
CA VAL A 28 -6.62 4.09 -4.82
C VAL A 28 -7.44 5.15 -4.10
N VAL A 29 -6.97 5.52 -2.91
CA VAL A 29 -7.50 6.67 -2.15
C VAL A 29 -6.60 7.89 -2.41
N GLU A 30 -7.19 8.94 -2.97
CA GLU A 30 -6.50 10.23 -3.13
C GLU A 30 -6.42 10.95 -1.79
N ILE A 31 -5.21 11.27 -1.33
CA ILE A 31 -5.00 12.03 -0.11
C ILE A 31 -5.05 13.52 -0.46
N THR A 32 -6.26 14.07 -0.43
CA THR A 32 -6.53 15.51 -0.61
C THR A 32 -7.34 16.07 0.55
N GLY A 33 -7.60 17.39 0.51
CA GLY A 33 -8.63 17.97 1.36
C GLY A 33 -8.44 19.43 1.75
N LEU A 34 -7.26 20.02 1.50
CA LEU A 34 -6.95 21.37 2.00
C LEU A 34 -7.03 22.46 0.91
N PRO A 35 -7.70 23.61 1.19
CA PRO A 35 -7.73 24.74 0.28
C PRO A 35 -6.33 25.26 -0.07
N GLY A 36 -6.07 25.52 -1.36
CA GLY A 36 -4.79 26.07 -1.83
C GLY A 36 -3.70 25.02 -2.08
N MET A 37 -4.00 23.74 -1.89
CA MET A 37 -3.12 22.61 -2.21
C MET A 37 -2.94 22.45 -3.73
N SER A 38 -1.70 22.24 -4.19
CA SER A 38 -1.41 21.94 -5.60
C SER A 38 -0.58 20.67 -5.84
N SER A 39 0.01 20.10 -4.80
CA SER A 39 0.74 18.83 -4.85
C SER A 39 0.89 18.27 -3.44
N ALA A 40 0.87 16.94 -3.29
CA ALA A 40 1.24 16.28 -2.05
C ALA A 40 2.07 15.02 -2.31
N SER A 41 2.77 14.60 -1.26
CA SER A 41 3.43 13.31 -1.16
C SER A 41 3.12 12.68 0.19
N ALA A 42 2.79 11.39 0.20
CA ALA A 42 2.71 10.58 1.42
C ALA A 42 4.03 9.81 1.58
N THR A 43 4.70 10.02 2.71
CA THR A 43 6.07 9.55 2.93
C THR A 43 6.16 8.28 3.78
N ASP A 44 5.19 8.05 4.65
CA ASP A 44 5.21 6.96 5.63
C ASP A 44 3.77 6.57 6.01
N ILE A 45 3.58 5.28 6.33
CA ILE A 45 2.31 4.73 6.81
C ILE A 45 2.53 3.80 8.00
N THR A 46 1.83 4.08 9.09
CA THR A 46 1.87 3.24 10.30
C THR A 46 1.05 1.95 10.15
N ALA A 47 1.22 1.00 11.07
CA ALA A 47 0.41 -0.23 11.08
C ALA A 47 -1.08 0.06 11.39
N ALA A 48 -1.37 1.14 12.12
CA ALA A 48 -2.72 1.64 12.36
C ALA A 48 -3.34 2.38 11.15
N GLY A 49 -2.59 2.56 10.06
CA GLY A 49 -3.05 3.25 8.84
C GLY A 49 -2.99 4.78 8.92
N LEU A 50 -2.36 5.35 9.95
CA LEU A 50 -2.01 6.77 9.98
C LEU A 50 -0.99 7.05 8.88
N VAL A 51 -1.31 7.96 7.97
CA VAL A 51 -0.43 8.38 6.87
C VAL A 51 0.11 9.77 7.13
N VAL A 52 1.39 10.00 6.84
CA VAL A 52 2.00 11.34 6.96
C VAL A 52 2.72 11.77 5.70
N GLY A 53 2.95 13.07 5.58
CA GLY A 53 3.80 13.60 4.51
C GLY A 53 3.82 15.11 4.42
N ARG A 54 3.87 15.61 3.18
CA ARG A 54 3.88 17.04 2.90
C ARG A 54 2.99 17.42 1.72
N TRP A 55 2.55 18.66 1.72
CA TRP A 55 1.79 19.27 0.62
C TRP A 55 2.32 20.67 0.30
N PHE A 56 2.17 21.10 -0.95
CA PHE A 56 2.58 22.44 -1.40
C PHE A 56 1.40 23.42 -1.30
N ASP A 57 1.59 24.45 -0.49
CA ASP A 57 0.63 25.53 -0.28
C ASP A 57 0.92 26.68 -1.24
N THR A 58 0.07 26.83 -2.26
CA THR A 58 0.23 27.88 -3.28
C THR A 58 0.04 29.29 -2.74
N SER A 59 -0.61 29.46 -1.59
CA SER A 59 -0.84 30.76 -0.97
C SER A 59 0.40 31.29 -0.25
N THR A 60 1.19 30.39 0.34
CA THR A 60 2.43 30.72 1.04
C THR A 60 3.69 30.45 0.21
N GLY A 61 3.59 29.63 -0.84
CA GLY A 61 4.71 29.23 -1.69
C GLY A 61 5.67 28.24 -1.03
N GLY A 62 5.19 27.46 -0.04
CA GLY A 62 6.01 26.56 0.77
C GLY A 62 5.37 25.20 1.00
N PHE A 63 6.20 24.24 1.44
CA PHE A 63 5.70 22.94 1.88
C PHE A 63 5.18 22.99 3.32
N ARG A 64 4.14 22.21 3.56
CA ARG A 64 3.51 22.03 4.87
C ARG A 64 3.38 20.55 5.18
N ALA A 65 3.63 20.19 6.42
CA ALA A 65 3.52 18.84 6.94
C ALA A 65 2.05 18.52 7.23
N TYR A 66 1.65 17.26 7.04
CA TYR A 66 0.31 16.79 7.37
C TYR A 66 0.35 15.37 7.96
N TRP A 67 -0.73 15.02 8.65
CA TRP A 67 -1.12 13.65 8.93
C TRP A 67 -2.54 13.38 8.42
N TYR A 68 -2.86 12.11 8.16
CA TYR A 68 -4.10 11.68 7.52
C TYR A 68 -4.65 10.40 8.15
N ASP A 69 -5.91 10.46 8.56
CA ASP A 69 -6.69 9.36 9.18
C ASP A 69 -7.99 9.06 8.41
N GLY A 70 -8.03 9.40 7.13
CA GLY A 70 -9.27 9.53 6.33
C GLY A 70 -9.61 11.00 6.06
N VAL A 71 -9.10 11.91 6.89
CA VAL A 71 -9.15 13.36 6.68
C VAL A 71 -7.73 13.92 6.78
N MET A 72 -7.37 14.87 5.92
CA MET A 72 -6.07 15.53 5.98
C MET A 72 -6.05 16.62 7.06
N HIS A 73 -5.09 16.54 7.98
CA HIS A 73 -4.86 17.51 9.05
C HIS A 73 -3.53 18.23 8.84
N ASP A 74 -3.56 19.56 8.78
CA ASP A 74 -2.36 20.38 8.59
C ASP A 74 -1.61 20.56 9.90
N ILE A 75 -0.33 20.19 9.92
CA ILE A 75 0.56 20.37 11.07
C ILE A 75 1.21 21.76 11.03
N GLY A 76 1.48 22.28 9.82
CA GLY A 76 2.14 23.57 9.61
C GLY A 76 3.35 23.48 8.69
N PRO A 77 4.22 24.51 8.66
CA PRO A 77 5.36 24.56 7.73
C PRO A 77 6.34 23.40 7.90
N GLY A 78 6.85 22.88 6.78
CA GLY A 78 7.84 21.79 6.77
C GLY A 78 7.32 20.53 6.06
N ALA A 79 7.86 19.39 6.46
CA ALA A 79 7.45 18.08 5.97
C ALA A 79 7.43 17.06 7.11
N ALA A 80 6.37 16.26 7.20
CA ALA A 80 6.42 15.02 7.97
C ALA A 80 7.17 13.97 7.15
N VAL A 81 7.97 13.15 7.83
CA VAL A 81 8.87 12.16 7.20
C VAL A 81 8.62 10.75 7.70
N SER A 82 8.18 10.58 8.95
CA SER A 82 7.84 9.28 9.54
C SER A 82 6.87 9.45 10.70
N ALA A 83 6.14 8.40 11.08
CA ALA A 83 5.23 8.39 12.21
C ALA A 83 5.20 7.01 12.91
N ASN A 84 4.60 6.96 14.10
CA ASN A 84 4.36 5.71 14.81
C ASN A 84 2.89 5.56 15.24
N ASP A 85 2.52 4.33 15.65
CA ASP A 85 1.16 3.99 16.08
C ASP A 85 0.71 4.70 17.37
N ALA A 86 1.64 5.34 18.10
CA ALA A 86 1.30 6.18 19.24
C ALA A 86 0.80 7.58 18.84
N GLY A 87 0.76 7.89 17.53
CA GLY A 87 0.34 9.18 17.02
C GLY A 87 1.43 10.25 17.11
N GLN A 88 2.70 9.85 17.13
CA GLN A 88 3.83 10.77 17.07
C GLN A 88 4.32 10.88 15.62
N VAL A 89 4.43 12.11 15.13
CA VAL A 89 4.82 12.43 13.76
C VAL A 89 6.19 13.11 13.78
N LEU A 90 7.19 12.44 13.20
CA LEU A 90 8.50 13.00 12.96
C LEU A 90 8.46 13.88 11.71
N GLY A 91 9.00 15.09 11.81
CA GLY A 91 9.07 16.03 10.70
C GLY A 91 10.32 16.91 10.72
N THR A 92 10.46 17.72 9.69
CA THR A 92 11.57 18.65 9.49
C THR A 92 11.13 19.94 8.80
N ASP A 93 11.83 21.03 9.10
CA ASP A 93 11.73 22.30 8.38
C ASP A 93 12.92 22.54 7.41
N GLY A 94 13.80 21.55 7.25
CA GLY A 94 15.01 21.60 6.42
C GLY A 94 16.29 21.88 7.20
N ASN A 95 16.22 22.39 8.43
CA ASN A 95 17.38 22.61 9.30
C ASN A 95 17.28 21.86 10.63
N ALA A 96 16.07 21.74 11.17
CA ALA A 96 15.79 21.04 12.41
C ALA A 96 14.78 19.92 12.18
N SER A 97 14.84 18.92 13.06
CA SER A 97 13.84 17.87 13.18
C SER A 97 13.03 18.02 14.46
N TRP A 98 11.77 17.64 14.39
CA TRP A 98 10.81 17.75 15.47
C TRP A 98 9.89 16.53 15.48
N VAL A 99 9.37 16.21 16.66
CA VAL A 99 8.27 15.26 16.84
C VAL A 99 7.03 16.05 17.22
N TYR A 100 5.96 15.90 16.47
CA TYR A 100 4.63 16.42 16.79
C TYR A 100 3.78 15.28 17.36
N ASP A 101 3.29 15.45 18.58
CA ASP A 101 2.40 14.49 19.22
C ASP A 101 0.94 14.91 18.97
N ILE A 102 0.19 14.09 18.24
CA ILE A 102 -1.19 14.38 17.82
C ILE A 102 -2.12 14.48 19.04
N ALA A 103 -1.94 13.61 20.04
CA ALA A 103 -2.82 13.58 21.21
C ALA A 103 -2.60 14.79 22.13
N LEU A 104 -1.36 15.28 22.20
CA LEU A 104 -0.98 16.43 23.02
C LEU A 104 -1.05 17.77 22.27
N ASP A 105 -1.19 17.75 20.94
CA ASP A 105 -1.07 18.90 20.06
C ASP A 105 0.20 19.73 20.35
N ALA A 106 1.34 19.03 20.43
CA ALA A 106 2.58 19.61 20.93
C ALA A 106 3.81 19.18 20.14
N PHE A 107 4.73 20.12 19.94
CA PHE A 107 6.04 19.87 19.32
C PHE A 107 7.12 19.64 20.36
N SER A 108 7.97 18.65 20.11
CA SER A 108 9.22 18.39 20.84
C SER A 108 10.40 18.38 19.86
N PRO A 109 11.52 19.08 20.16
CA PRO A 109 12.69 19.05 19.30
C PRO A 109 13.39 17.70 19.34
N VAL A 110 13.91 17.23 18.21
CA VAL A 110 14.81 16.07 18.18
C VAL A 110 16.23 16.52 18.52
N PRO A 111 16.87 15.97 19.56
CA PRO A 111 18.25 16.33 19.90
C PRO A 111 19.24 15.73 18.89
N GLY A 112 20.33 16.47 18.63
CA GLY A 112 21.44 16.02 17.78
C GLY A 112 22.67 15.58 18.58
N LEU A 113 23.71 15.16 17.86
CA LEU A 113 25.04 14.89 18.43
C LEU A 113 25.79 16.19 18.72
N GLY A 114 25.63 17.17 17.83
CA GLY A 114 26.24 18.49 17.87
C GLY A 114 25.20 19.60 17.98
N THR A 115 25.44 20.73 17.30
CA THR A 115 24.69 21.98 17.55
C THR A 115 24.07 22.64 16.33
N GLN A 116 24.33 22.17 15.11
CA GLN A 116 23.92 22.92 13.91
C GLN A 116 23.03 22.14 12.93
N PHE A 117 23.15 20.81 12.85
CA PHE A 117 22.41 20.03 11.88
C PHE A 117 21.88 18.72 12.46
N VAL A 118 20.57 18.53 12.36
CA VAL A 118 19.87 17.29 12.72
C VAL A 118 18.88 16.98 11.63
N GLN A 119 19.09 15.84 10.98
CA GLN A 119 18.15 15.27 10.03
C GLN A 119 17.72 13.90 10.53
N ALA A 120 16.61 13.89 11.26
CA ALA A 120 15.93 12.67 11.65
C ALA A 120 15.08 12.15 10.48
N VAL A 121 15.02 10.83 10.33
CA VAL A 121 14.38 10.18 9.17
C VAL A 121 13.35 9.13 9.54
N ALA A 122 13.46 8.50 10.70
CA ALA A 122 12.52 7.47 11.14
C ALA A 122 12.29 7.53 12.65
N ILE A 123 11.05 7.23 13.05
CA ILE A 123 10.61 7.08 14.43
C ILE A 123 9.91 5.72 14.60
N ASN A 124 10.17 5.01 15.71
CA ASN A 124 9.52 3.73 15.98
C ASN A 124 8.43 3.82 17.06
N ALA A 125 7.70 2.75 17.31
CA ALA A 125 6.61 2.66 18.29
C ALA A 125 7.05 2.94 19.74
N SER A 126 8.33 2.78 20.06
CA SER A 126 8.90 3.15 21.36
C SER A 126 9.28 4.64 21.46
N GLY A 127 9.04 5.42 20.40
CA GLY A 127 9.43 6.82 20.30
C GLY A 127 10.93 7.02 20.06
N TRP A 128 11.65 5.96 19.66
CA TRP A 128 13.06 6.10 19.30
C TRP A 128 13.18 6.73 17.93
N VAL A 129 14.19 7.57 17.74
CA VAL A 129 14.41 8.30 16.49
C VAL A 129 15.81 8.04 15.97
N THR A 130 15.95 7.80 14.68
CA THR A 130 17.25 7.70 14.01
C THR A 130 17.41 8.76 12.93
N GLY A 131 18.65 9.02 12.55
CA GLY A 131 18.97 9.94 11.46
C GLY A 131 20.46 10.20 11.39
N ASN A 132 20.82 11.39 10.91
CA ASN A 132 22.19 11.87 10.90
C ASN A 132 22.30 13.28 11.50
N SER A 133 23.41 13.53 12.18
CA SER A 133 23.69 14.80 12.85
C SER A 133 25.18 15.10 12.79
N ASP A 134 25.52 16.38 12.72
CA ASP A 134 26.90 16.83 12.85
C ASP A 134 27.40 16.57 14.28
N THR A 135 28.62 16.09 14.45
CA THR A 135 29.23 15.96 15.80
C THR A 135 29.76 17.31 16.29
N LEU A 136 30.23 18.16 15.37
CA LEU A 136 30.65 19.53 15.60
C LEU A 136 30.35 20.37 14.34
N PRO A 137 30.21 21.71 14.48
CA PRO A 137 30.06 22.63 13.36
C PRO A 137 31.09 22.39 12.23
N GLY A 138 30.60 21.91 11.07
CA GLY A 138 31.43 21.70 9.87
C GLY A 138 32.16 20.37 9.79
N GLU A 139 31.99 19.47 10.77
CA GLU A 139 32.44 18.08 10.68
C GLU A 139 31.43 17.22 9.90
N PRO A 140 31.84 16.08 9.33
CA PRO A 140 30.92 15.15 8.67
C PRO A 140 29.82 14.62 9.60
N ASP A 141 28.66 14.35 9.02
CA ASP A 141 27.52 13.81 9.75
C ASP A 141 27.79 12.37 10.22
N HIS A 142 27.34 12.06 11.43
CA HIS A 142 27.25 10.69 11.94
C HIS A 142 25.80 10.28 12.08
N ALA A 143 25.54 8.99 11.84
CA ALA A 143 24.27 8.38 12.18
C ALA A 143 24.11 8.38 13.71
N PHE A 144 22.91 8.70 14.17
CA PHE A 144 22.59 8.69 15.60
C PHE A 144 21.33 7.86 15.86
N LEU A 145 21.20 7.38 17.10
CA LEU A 145 19.95 6.86 17.66
C LEU A 145 19.59 7.66 18.90
N TRP A 146 18.36 8.15 19.00
CA TRP A 146 17.82 8.79 20.19
C TRP A 146 16.74 7.91 20.80
N ASP A 147 16.91 7.48 22.06
CA ASP A 147 15.98 6.55 22.74
C ASP A 147 14.85 7.26 23.52
N GLY A 148 14.63 8.56 23.25
CA GLY A 148 13.76 9.43 24.04
C GLY A 148 14.47 10.12 25.21
N THR A 149 15.64 9.65 25.63
CA THR A 149 16.41 10.21 26.76
C THR A 149 17.86 10.55 26.41
N THR A 150 18.50 9.71 25.59
CA THR A 150 19.93 9.75 25.32
C THR A 150 20.14 9.66 23.82
N VAL A 151 21.02 10.53 23.28
CA VAL A 151 21.47 10.46 21.89
C VAL A 151 22.76 9.66 21.84
N TYR A 152 22.74 8.56 21.11
CA TYR A 152 23.88 7.69 20.86
C TYR A 152 24.50 8.02 19.51
N ASP A 153 25.78 8.34 19.50
CA ASP A 153 26.59 8.37 18.26
C ASP A 153 26.86 6.93 17.83
N LEU A 154 26.37 6.54 16.65
CA LEU A 154 26.59 5.20 16.12
C LEU A 154 27.97 5.08 15.45
N GLY A 155 28.64 6.20 15.19
CA GLY A 155 29.96 6.28 14.57
C GLY A 155 29.94 5.94 13.09
N THR A 156 31.08 5.45 12.59
CA THR A 156 31.26 5.02 11.19
C THR A 156 31.77 3.58 11.14
N LEU A 157 31.57 2.92 10.00
CA LEU A 157 32.17 1.62 9.73
C LEU A 157 33.71 1.76 9.63
N ASN A 158 34.42 1.22 10.62
CA ASN A 158 35.89 1.10 10.68
C ASN A 158 36.68 2.43 10.92
N PRO A 159 36.85 2.92 12.17
CA PRO A 159 37.75 4.05 12.44
C PRO A 159 39.24 3.61 12.39
N PRO A 160 40.24 4.43 11.98
CA PRO A 160 40.34 5.87 12.29
C PRO A 160 41.03 6.76 11.22
N TYR A 161 40.89 6.53 9.91
CA TYR A 161 41.84 7.14 8.95
C TYR A 161 41.60 8.60 8.56
N SER A 162 40.49 9.26 8.89
CA SER A 162 40.24 10.65 8.49
C SER A 162 38.99 11.27 9.10
N SER A 163 38.99 12.59 9.31
CA SER A 163 37.85 13.43 9.71
C SER A 163 36.90 13.77 8.54
N ILE A 164 36.80 12.91 7.52
CA ILE A 164 35.93 13.14 6.34
C ILE A 164 34.88 12.05 6.15
N PHE A 165 34.84 11.04 7.01
CA PHE A 165 33.90 9.93 6.88
C PHE A 165 32.57 10.29 7.52
N TYR A 166 31.49 10.04 6.80
CA TYR A 166 30.13 10.21 7.28
C TYR A 166 29.43 8.86 7.44
N SER A 167 28.40 8.84 8.26
CA SER A 167 27.39 7.78 8.27
C SER A 167 25.99 8.40 8.31
N LYS A 168 25.05 7.72 7.68
CA LYS A 168 23.64 8.12 7.61
C LYS A 168 22.75 6.93 7.87
N ALA A 169 21.86 7.03 8.84
CA ALA A 169 20.76 6.09 8.99
C ALA A 169 19.62 6.48 8.05
N TYR A 170 18.92 5.49 7.50
CA TYR A 170 17.78 5.69 6.61
C TYR A 170 16.50 5.02 7.10
N ALA A 171 16.60 3.99 7.94
CA ALA A 171 15.43 3.32 8.50
C ALA A 171 15.68 2.79 9.92
N LEU A 172 14.58 2.64 10.65
CA LEU A 172 14.50 2.13 12.01
C LEU A 172 13.27 1.22 12.12
N SER A 173 13.42 0.03 12.71
CA SER A 173 12.29 -0.86 13.04
C SER A 173 11.87 -0.71 14.52
N ASP A 174 10.70 -1.23 14.89
CA ASP A 174 10.21 -1.27 16.27
C ASP A 174 11.06 -2.17 17.17
N ALA A 175 11.62 -3.24 16.62
CA ALA A 175 12.60 -4.09 17.27
C ALA A 175 13.93 -3.37 17.58
N GLY A 176 14.18 -2.19 16.97
CA GLY A 176 15.36 -1.37 17.22
C GLY A 176 16.51 -1.60 16.23
N TRP A 177 16.25 -2.22 15.08
CA TRP A 177 17.23 -2.28 14.00
C TRP A 177 17.39 -0.91 13.36
N VAL A 178 18.63 -0.42 13.27
CA VAL A 178 18.98 0.79 12.52
C VAL A 178 19.83 0.39 11.33
N VAL A 179 19.45 0.87 10.14
CA VAL A 179 20.19 0.59 8.90
C VAL A 179 20.48 1.85 8.12
N GLY A 180 21.52 1.81 7.31
CA GLY A 180 21.90 2.94 6.50
C GLY A 180 23.18 2.72 5.71
N GLU A 181 23.95 3.78 5.53
CA GLU A 181 25.24 3.74 4.86
C GLU A 181 26.34 4.45 5.64
N SER A 182 27.57 3.96 5.51
CA SER A 182 28.76 4.61 6.05
C SER A 182 29.83 4.68 4.97
N LEU A 183 30.46 5.85 4.84
CA LEU A 183 31.60 6.02 3.95
C LEU A 183 32.82 5.29 4.55
N VAL A 184 33.41 4.37 3.79
CA VAL A 184 34.61 3.60 4.18
C VAL A 184 35.66 3.77 3.09
N GLY A 185 36.94 3.98 3.48
CA GLY A 185 38.05 4.00 2.52
C GLY A 185 39.17 4.97 2.86
N THR A 186 39.89 5.45 1.85
CA THR A 186 40.82 6.60 1.96
C THR A 186 40.34 7.73 1.05
N VAL A 187 40.94 8.92 1.12
CA VAL A 187 40.55 10.07 0.26
C VAL A 187 40.57 9.72 -1.24
N ALA A 188 41.47 8.81 -1.67
CA ALA A 188 41.59 8.39 -3.06
C ALA A 188 40.54 7.35 -3.49
N ASP A 189 39.83 6.76 -2.53
CA ASP A 189 39.28 5.41 -2.61
C ASP A 189 38.14 5.28 -1.57
N ALA A 190 37.13 6.16 -1.60
CA ALA A 190 36.04 6.18 -0.62
C ALA A 190 34.73 5.66 -1.22
N TRP A 191 34.03 4.75 -0.52
CA TRP A 191 32.77 4.15 -0.96
C TRP A 191 31.77 4.00 0.19
N ALA A 192 30.48 4.20 -0.10
CA ALA A 192 29.43 3.98 0.89
C ALA A 192 29.20 2.47 1.05
N LYS A 193 29.20 1.98 2.29
CA LYS A 193 28.91 0.59 2.64
C LYS A 193 27.59 0.54 3.41
N PRO A 194 26.66 -0.36 3.06
CA PRO A 194 25.45 -0.53 3.84
C PRO A 194 25.81 -1.10 5.21
N PHE A 195 25.23 -0.54 6.27
CA PHE A 195 25.41 -1.02 7.63
C PHE A 195 24.09 -1.46 8.27
N ARG A 196 24.21 -2.29 9.29
CA ARG A 196 23.17 -2.56 10.29
C ARG A 196 23.71 -2.31 11.70
N TYR A 197 22.83 -1.92 12.61
CA TYR A 197 23.09 -1.69 14.02
C TYR A 197 21.88 -2.13 14.84
N HIS A 198 22.11 -2.62 16.05
CA HIS A 198 21.03 -2.91 17.00
C HIS A 198 21.56 -2.72 18.43
N PRO A 199 20.92 -1.89 19.28
CA PRO A 199 21.52 -1.46 20.55
C PRO A 199 21.86 -2.60 21.52
N THR A 200 21.05 -3.66 21.54
CA THR A 200 21.28 -4.83 22.40
C THR A 200 21.96 -6.02 21.70
N LEU A 201 21.64 -6.29 20.43
CA LEU A 201 22.16 -7.45 19.70
C LEU A 201 23.52 -7.17 19.02
N MET A 202 23.75 -5.93 18.58
CA MET A 202 24.93 -5.48 17.83
C MET A 202 25.29 -4.04 18.22
N PRO A 203 25.94 -3.82 19.38
CA PRO A 203 26.18 -2.49 19.95
C PRO A 203 27.23 -1.66 19.18
N THR A 204 27.66 -2.13 18.01
CA THR A 204 28.51 -1.41 17.07
C THR A 204 27.97 -1.64 15.66
N MET A 205 28.09 -0.64 14.78
CA MET A 205 27.73 -0.82 13.37
C MET A 205 28.50 -1.99 12.76
N GLU A 206 27.78 -2.83 12.01
CA GLU A 206 28.35 -3.88 11.19
C GLU A 206 28.04 -3.60 9.72
N ALA A 207 29.03 -3.82 8.84
CA ALA A 207 28.78 -3.81 7.41
C ALA A 207 27.95 -5.05 7.04
N LEU A 208 26.94 -4.90 6.17
CA LEU A 208 26.25 -6.08 5.64
C LEU A 208 27.24 -6.98 4.89
N PRO A 209 27.09 -8.31 4.98
CA PRO A 209 27.97 -9.25 4.30
C PRO A 209 27.91 -8.99 2.80
N TYR A 210 28.98 -8.38 2.32
CA TYR A 210 29.12 -7.92 0.96
C TYR A 210 30.20 -8.81 0.32
N GLY A 211 29.85 -9.55 -0.74
CA GLY A 211 30.70 -10.58 -1.33
C GLY A 211 32.15 -10.12 -1.53
N ALA A 212 33.10 -10.99 -1.16
CA ALA A 212 34.55 -10.73 -1.23
C ALA A 212 35.05 -10.74 -2.69
N GLY A 213 34.71 -9.70 -3.45
CA GLY A 213 35.30 -9.40 -4.75
C GLY A 213 36.44 -8.37 -4.60
N PRO A 214 37.52 -8.44 -5.39
CA PRO A 214 38.65 -7.50 -5.30
C PRO A 214 38.35 -6.08 -5.82
N TYR A 215 37.08 -5.73 -6.07
CA TYR A 215 36.69 -4.50 -6.75
C TYR A 215 35.62 -3.72 -5.99
N TYR A 216 35.67 -2.40 -6.15
CA TYR A 216 34.95 -1.39 -5.39
C TYR A 216 33.43 -1.49 -5.53
N ILE A 217 32.76 -1.74 -4.41
CA ILE A 217 31.30 -1.72 -4.36
C ILE A 217 30.81 -0.68 -3.36
N SER A 218 29.93 0.19 -3.85
CA SER A 218 29.12 1.09 -3.04
C SER A 218 27.71 0.52 -2.84
N GLY A 219 27.09 0.78 -1.70
CA GLY A 219 25.70 0.41 -1.46
C GLY A 219 25.12 1.12 -0.25
N SER A 220 23.81 1.01 -0.13
CA SER A 220 23.01 1.71 0.88
C SER A 220 21.88 0.78 1.32
N ALA A 221 21.72 0.59 2.63
CA ALA A 221 20.53 -0.04 3.19
C ALA A 221 19.45 1.03 3.36
N ARG A 222 18.23 0.78 2.88
CA ARG A 222 17.17 1.78 2.76
C ARG A 222 15.95 1.51 3.61
N ALA A 223 15.58 0.25 3.79
CA ALA A 223 14.49 -0.12 4.68
C ALA A 223 14.81 -1.41 5.43
N VAL A 224 14.19 -1.58 6.59
CA VAL A 224 14.35 -2.74 7.47
C VAL A 224 13.00 -3.07 8.09
N ASN A 225 12.65 -4.36 8.17
CA ASN A 225 11.45 -4.81 8.87
C ASN A 225 11.77 -5.34 10.28
N GLU A 226 10.73 -5.76 11.01
CA GLU A 226 10.84 -6.23 12.39
C GLU A 226 11.72 -7.48 12.57
N ALA A 227 11.84 -8.31 11.54
CA ALA A 227 12.73 -9.47 11.55
C ALA A 227 14.22 -9.08 11.42
N GLY A 228 14.51 -7.82 11.05
CA GLY A 228 15.85 -7.36 10.69
C GLY A 228 16.23 -7.70 9.26
N ASN A 229 15.25 -8.00 8.39
CA ASN A 229 15.48 -8.16 6.96
C ASN A 229 15.61 -6.78 6.32
N ILE A 230 16.58 -6.62 5.42
CA ILE A 230 17.04 -5.30 4.96
C ILE A 230 16.97 -5.25 3.45
N THR A 231 16.38 -4.20 2.92
CA THR A 231 16.43 -3.89 1.49
C THR A 231 17.26 -2.64 1.21
N GLY A 232 17.83 -2.56 0.02
CA GLY A 232 18.70 -1.47 -0.38
C GLY A 232 19.25 -1.68 -1.79
N TRP A 233 20.26 -0.90 -2.15
CA TRP A 233 20.93 -1.01 -3.45
C TRP A 233 22.43 -1.24 -3.29
N LYS A 234 23.04 -1.93 -4.26
CA LYS A 234 24.49 -2.14 -4.36
C LYS A 234 24.98 -2.00 -5.80
N SER A 235 26.07 -1.30 -6.06
CA SER A 235 26.74 -1.31 -7.38
C SER A 235 27.66 -2.51 -7.53
N THR A 236 27.81 -3.09 -8.72
CA THR A 236 28.91 -4.03 -9.02
C THR A 236 29.69 -3.51 -10.22
N ASN A 237 30.92 -3.99 -10.42
CA ASN A 237 31.76 -3.61 -11.56
C ASN A 237 31.18 -4.10 -12.91
N ASP A 238 30.46 -5.22 -12.91
CA ASP A 238 29.83 -5.81 -14.11
C ASP A 238 28.40 -5.28 -14.37
N ASP A 239 27.80 -4.59 -13.39
CA ASP A 239 26.55 -3.84 -13.53
C ASP A 239 26.73 -2.46 -12.90
N THR A 240 27.13 -1.50 -13.74
CA THR A 240 27.33 -0.08 -13.37
C THR A 240 26.06 0.59 -12.83
N TRP A 241 24.93 -0.11 -12.79
CA TRP A 241 23.60 0.45 -12.56
C TRP A 241 22.84 -0.10 -11.37
N GLY A 242 23.53 -0.64 -10.36
CA GLY A 242 22.93 -0.93 -9.06
C GLY A 242 21.97 -2.14 -9.08
N ASN A 243 22.27 -3.17 -8.31
CA ASN A 243 21.31 -4.23 -8.01
C ASN A 243 20.65 -3.93 -6.69
N ASP A 244 19.33 -3.86 -6.69
CA ASP A 244 18.56 -3.90 -5.46
C ASP A 244 18.77 -5.23 -4.77
N PHE A 245 18.73 -5.23 -3.45
CA PHE A 245 18.91 -6.44 -2.67
C PHE A 245 17.85 -6.59 -1.59
N LEU A 246 17.64 -7.85 -1.19
CA LEU A 246 17.04 -8.24 0.06
C LEU A 246 18.07 -9.05 0.84
N PHE A 247 18.31 -8.67 2.08
CA PHE A 247 19.19 -9.35 3.02
C PHE A 247 18.36 -9.94 4.16
N ASP A 248 18.36 -11.27 4.29
CA ASP A 248 17.50 -12.01 5.23
C ASP A 248 18.15 -12.29 6.60
N GLY A 249 19.16 -11.49 6.96
CA GLY A 249 20.00 -11.70 8.14
C GLY A 249 21.21 -12.60 7.90
N SER A 250 21.21 -13.41 6.82
CA SER A 250 22.31 -14.32 6.46
C SER A 250 22.81 -14.14 5.03
N ASP A 251 21.89 -14.10 4.07
CA ASP A 251 22.18 -14.10 2.64
C ASP A 251 21.66 -12.81 2.01
N MET A 252 22.44 -12.29 1.05
CA MET A 252 22.06 -11.11 0.27
C MET A 252 21.64 -11.53 -1.14
N THR A 253 20.34 -11.55 -1.38
CA THR A 253 19.74 -11.87 -2.68
C THR A 253 19.53 -10.59 -3.48
N SER A 254 19.70 -10.65 -4.81
CA SER A 254 19.35 -9.51 -5.68
C SER A 254 17.84 -9.55 -5.96
N LEU A 255 17.17 -8.41 -5.82
CA LEU A 255 15.76 -8.29 -6.18
C LEU A 255 15.61 -8.19 -7.71
N PRO A 256 14.61 -8.86 -8.32
CA PRO A 256 14.28 -8.68 -9.73
C PRO A 256 14.05 -7.21 -10.09
N LYS A 257 14.55 -6.78 -11.26
CA LYS A 257 14.27 -5.43 -11.79
C LYS A 257 12.82 -5.35 -12.29
N LEU A 258 12.18 -4.20 -12.14
CA LEU A 258 10.87 -3.96 -12.76
C LEU A 258 10.97 -4.11 -14.30
N THR A 259 10.09 -4.91 -14.90
CA THR A 259 10.10 -5.20 -16.35
C THR A 259 10.13 -3.91 -17.18
N GLY A 260 11.07 -3.83 -18.13
CA GLY A 260 11.27 -2.65 -18.99
C GLY A 260 12.01 -1.49 -18.33
N LYS A 261 12.45 -1.64 -17.06
CA LYS A 261 13.25 -0.65 -16.34
C LYS A 261 14.68 -1.12 -16.09
N TRP A 262 15.58 -0.15 -15.95
CA TRP A 262 17.01 -0.40 -15.73
C TRP A 262 17.41 -0.32 -14.27
N TYR A 263 16.68 0.48 -13.52
CA TYR A 263 16.84 0.65 -12.09
C TYR A 263 15.52 0.35 -11.43
N THR A 264 15.61 -0.22 -10.24
CA THR A 264 14.58 -0.18 -9.23
C THR A 264 15.25 0.43 -7.99
N ILE A 265 14.50 1.08 -7.11
CA ILE A 265 14.99 1.56 -5.82
C ILE A 265 13.96 1.10 -4.80
N PRO A 266 14.35 0.31 -3.79
CA PRO A 266 13.46 -0.05 -2.71
C PRO A 266 13.32 1.12 -1.73
N ALA A 267 12.11 1.28 -1.20
CA ALA A 267 11.73 2.37 -0.30
C ALA A 267 11.20 1.86 1.04
N GLY A 268 10.37 0.82 1.01
CA GLY A 268 9.76 0.21 2.19
C GLY A 268 9.73 -1.32 2.09
N ILE A 269 9.66 -1.99 3.23
CA ILE A 269 9.55 -3.45 3.36
C ILE A 269 8.64 -3.79 4.54
N ASN A 270 7.68 -4.69 4.34
CA ASN A 270 6.81 -5.16 5.42
C ASN A 270 7.27 -6.50 6.03
N ALA A 271 6.54 -7.01 7.01
CA ALA A 271 6.86 -8.26 7.72
C ALA A 271 6.80 -9.53 6.85
N GLN A 272 6.13 -9.49 5.69
CA GLN A 272 6.10 -10.59 4.72
C GLN A 272 7.23 -10.49 3.68
N ASP A 273 8.19 -9.58 3.89
CA ASP A 273 9.25 -9.24 2.93
C ASP A 273 8.71 -8.74 1.59
N HIS A 274 7.49 -8.19 1.56
CA HIS A 274 7.01 -7.44 0.42
C HIS A 274 7.73 -6.09 0.36
N VAL A 275 8.37 -5.81 -0.78
CA VAL A 275 9.19 -4.61 -0.96
C VAL A 275 8.50 -3.67 -1.94
N VAL A 276 8.32 -2.41 -1.53
CA VAL A 276 7.83 -1.34 -2.41
C VAL A 276 8.94 -0.40 -2.82
N GLY A 277 8.72 0.31 -3.91
CA GLY A 277 9.70 1.27 -4.41
C GLY A 277 9.30 1.86 -5.75
N TRP A 278 10.30 2.18 -6.58
CA TRP A 278 10.06 2.62 -7.94
C TRP A 278 11.15 2.22 -8.91
N GLY A 279 10.74 1.98 -10.16
CA GLY A 279 11.64 1.76 -11.28
C GLY A 279 11.81 2.99 -12.17
N PHE A 280 12.99 3.18 -12.75
CA PHE A 280 13.25 4.27 -13.69
C PHE A 280 14.23 3.89 -14.81
N GLY A 281 14.24 4.73 -15.86
CA GLY A 281 14.93 4.49 -17.12
C GLY A 281 14.14 3.51 -18.01
N GLU A 282 13.72 3.94 -19.20
CA GLU A 282 12.88 3.14 -20.10
C GLU A 282 13.54 2.96 -21.47
N TRP A 283 13.41 1.76 -22.03
CA TRP A 283 13.86 1.43 -23.39
C TRP A 283 12.70 0.93 -24.22
N VAL A 284 12.53 1.52 -25.39
CA VAL A 284 11.69 0.97 -26.44
C VAL A 284 12.62 0.26 -27.41
N TRP A 285 12.37 -1.03 -27.63
CA TRP A 285 13.06 -1.77 -28.69
C TRP A 285 12.47 -1.37 -30.04
N TYR A 286 13.29 -0.74 -30.88
CA TYR A 286 12.92 -0.46 -32.26
C TYR A 286 13.58 -1.49 -33.19
N PRO A 287 12.81 -2.15 -34.08
CA PRO A 287 13.36 -3.14 -35.03
C PRO A 287 14.50 -2.61 -35.91
N CYS A 288 14.56 -1.28 -36.12
CA CYS A 288 15.51 -0.64 -37.03
C CYS A 288 16.84 -0.22 -36.38
N CYS A 289 16.90 -0.05 -35.06
CA CYS A 289 18.09 0.51 -34.39
C CYS A 289 18.37 -0.09 -33.00
N GLY A 290 17.64 -1.12 -32.59
CA GLY A 290 17.79 -1.74 -31.28
C GLY A 290 17.12 -0.93 -30.17
N ASN A 291 17.61 -1.07 -28.95
CA ASN A 291 17.07 -0.35 -27.80
C ASN A 291 17.37 1.16 -27.98
N LEU A 292 16.36 2.04 -27.86
CA LEU A 292 16.54 3.49 -27.70
C LEU A 292 16.08 3.99 -26.31
N TYR A 293 16.89 4.86 -25.67
CA TYR A 293 16.55 5.49 -24.39
C TYR A 293 15.49 6.55 -24.64
N VAL A 294 14.31 6.38 -24.03
CA VAL A 294 13.16 7.28 -24.28
C VAL A 294 12.84 8.22 -23.11
N GLY A 295 13.62 8.18 -22.03
CA GLY A 295 13.53 9.14 -20.92
C GLY A 295 13.46 8.50 -19.52
N THR A 296 13.38 9.36 -18.51
CA THR A 296 13.22 8.97 -17.09
C THR A 296 11.74 8.90 -16.76
N ILE A 297 11.11 7.75 -17.01
CA ILE A 297 9.74 7.48 -16.56
C ILE A 297 9.83 6.70 -15.25
N LEU A 298 9.40 7.33 -14.15
CA LEU A 298 9.24 6.68 -12.84
C LEU A 298 7.99 5.79 -12.86
N ARG A 299 8.06 4.61 -12.25
CA ARG A 299 6.91 3.74 -12.03
C ARG A 299 6.99 3.13 -10.64
N ALA A 300 5.92 3.28 -9.86
CA ALA A 300 5.84 2.66 -8.56
C ALA A 300 5.81 1.13 -8.70
N SER A 301 6.47 0.42 -7.78
CA SER A 301 6.67 -1.04 -7.87
C SER A 301 6.39 -1.76 -6.56
N LEU A 302 6.01 -3.03 -6.68
CA LEU A 302 5.83 -3.98 -5.58
C LEU A 302 6.52 -5.31 -5.94
N ASN A 303 7.30 -5.86 -5.02
CA ASN A 303 7.92 -7.17 -5.12
C ASN A 303 7.40 -8.08 -4.00
N THR A 304 6.91 -9.27 -4.35
CA THR A 304 6.33 -10.25 -3.42
C THR A 304 7.09 -11.59 -3.39
N GLY A 305 8.40 -11.58 -3.65
CA GLY A 305 9.25 -12.78 -3.49
C GLY A 305 9.48 -13.60 -4.77
N GLY A 306 9.25 -13.04 -5.95
CA GLY A 306 9.53 -13.72 -7.22
C GLY A 306 9.60 -12.80 -8.44
N GLU A 307 8.74 -11.79 -8.50
CA GLU A 307 8.72 -10.79 -9.57
C GLU A 307 8.43 -9.39 -9.02
N THR A 308 9.02 -8.37 -9.65
CA THR A 308 8.72 -6.97 -9.37
C THR A 308 7.66 -6.48 -10.35
N GLN A 309 6.49 -6.14 -9.83
CA GLN A 309 5.32 -5.69 -10.58
C GLN A 309 5.22 -4.17 -10.55
N HIS A 310 4.62 -3.56 -11.58
CA HIS A 310 4.31 -2.12 -11.56
C HIS A 310 2.93 -1.91 -10.95
N LEU A 311 2.82 -1.02 -9.96
CA LEU A 311 1.57 -0.81 -9.21
C LEU A 311 0.43 -0.26 -10.07
N ASN A 312 0.72 0.46 -11.16
CA ASN A 312 -0.32 0.91 -12.11
C ASN A 312 -1.07 -0.26 -12.78
N GLY A 313 -0.48 -1.46 -12.81
CA GLY A 313 -1.14 -2.65 -13.34
C GLY A 313 -1.98 -3.39 -12.30
N LEU A 314 -2.01 -2.90 -11.04
CA LEU A 314 -2.72 -3.51 -9.92
C LEU A 314 -3.92 -2.67 -9.44
N ILE A 315 -4.20 -1.56 -10.11
CA ILE A 315 -5.30 -0.64 -9.82
C ILE A 315 -6.23 -0.58 -11.03
N ASP A 316 -7.45 -0.08 -10.84
CA ASP A 316 -8.37 0.16 -11.96
C ASP A 316 -7.74 1.15 -12.97
N GLY A 317 -7.65 0.72 -14.23
CA GLY A 317 -7.13 1.55 -15.33
C GLY A 317 -7.97 2.79 -15.62
N LEU A 318 -9.23 2.83 -15.15
CA LEU A 318 -10.12 3.99 -15.23
C LEU A 318 -9.96 4.97 -14.05
N SER A 319 -9.14 4.65 -13.06
CA SER A 319 -8.91 5.52 -11.88
C SER A 319 -8.27 6.88 -12.22
N GLY A 320 -7.72 7.04 -13.43
CA GLY A 320 -7.02 8.26 -13.86
C GLY A 320 -5.64 8.45 -13.21
N TRP A 321 -5.23 7.53 -12.33
CA TRP A 321 -3.97 7.59 -11.62
C TRP A 321 -2.79 7.10 -12.46
N ASN A 322 -1.67 7.79 -12.30
CA ASN A 322 -0.36 7.34 -12.69
C ASN A 322 0.56 7.36 -11.46
N LEU A 323 0.76 6.18 -10.87
CA LEU A 323 1.57 5.95 -9.68
C LEU A 323 3.05 5.96 -10.06
N THR A 324 3.80 6.92 -9.52
CA THR A 324 5.21 7.14 -9.91
C THR A 324 6.21 6.60 -8.90
N GLN A 325 5.93 6.72 -7.61
CA GLN A 325 6.79 6.24 -6.54
C GLN A 325 5.93 5.69 -5.40
N ALA A 326 6.21 4.46 -4.97
CA ALA A 326 5.76 3.97 -3.68
C ALA A 326 6.88 4.22 -2.68
N LEU A 327 6.54 4.86 -1.56
CA LEU A 327 7.50 5.33 -0.57
C LEU A 327 7.50 4.46 0.68
N ASP A 328 6.36 3.88 1.04
CA ASP A 328 6.27 3.00 2.21
C ASP A 328 5.12 1.99 2.11
N ILE A 329 5.21 0.90 2.89
CA ILE A 329 4.25 -0.20 2.97
C ILE A 329 4.13 -0.73 4.40
N ASN A 330 2.90 -0.90 4.90
CA ASN A 330 2.67 -1.53 6.20
C ASN A 330 2.38 -3.04 6.10
N ASP A 331 2.27 -3.70 7.25
CA ASP A 331 2.02 -5.15 7.36
C ASP A 331 0.63 -5.59 6.89
N ALA A 332 -0.32 -4.65 6.80
CA ALA A 332 -1.62 -4.88 6.17
C ALA A 332 -1.54 -4.85 4.64
N GLY A 333 -0.38 -4.51 4.07
CA GLY A 333 -0.16 -4.39 2.63
C GLY A 333 -0.61 -3.05 2.06
N GLN A 334 -1.00 -2.07 2.88
CA GLN A 334 -1.33 -0.73 2.40
C GLN A 334 -0.06 -0.01 1.96
N ILE A 335 -0.13 0.71 0.84
CA ILE A 335 1.04 1.35 0.21
C ILE A 335 0.79 2.83 0.05
N VAL A 336 1.73 3.68 0.44
CA VAL A 336 1.65 5.13 0.23
C VAL A 336 2.72 5.63 -0.72
N GLY A 337 2.46 6.79 -1.35
CA GLY A 337 3.45 7.40 -2.20
C GLY A 337 3.00 8.62 -2.98
N VAL A 338 3.59 8.78 -4.16
CA VAL A 338 3.42 9.93 -5.05
C VAL A 338 3.06 9.48 -6.45
N GLY A 339 2.05 10.12 -7.03
CA GLY A 339 1.62 9.92 -8.40
C GLY A 339 1.08 11.20 -9.01
N SER A 340 0.36 11.05 -10.11
CA SER A 340 -0.47 12.09 -10.67
C SER A 340 -1.85 11.56 -11.04
N VAL A 341 -2.89 12.35 -10.80
CA VAL A 341 -4.26 12.10 -11.25
C VAL A 341 -4.69 13.26 -12.12
N ASP A 342 -5.23 12.99 -13.32
CA ASP A 342 -5.63 14.01 -14.30
C ASP A 342 -4.57 15.09 -14.59
N GLY A 343 -3.28 14.70 -14.55
CA GLY A 343 -2.14 15.60 -14.78
C GLY A 343 -1.72 16.47 -13.59
N HIS A 344 -2.36 16.32 -12.43
CA HIS A 344 -1.99 17.01 -11.19
C HIS A 344 -1.25 16.05 -10.26
N GLY A 345 -0.14 16.50 -9.66
CA GLY A 345 0.63 15.65 -8.73
C GLY A 345 -0.13 15.45 -7.42
N GLY A 346 -0.20 14.22 -6.92
CA GLY A 346 -0.98 13.86 -5.74
C GLY A 346 -0.32 12.78 -4.89
N ALA A 347 -0.72 12.74 -3.63
CA ALA A 347 -0.38 11.66 -2.70
C ALA A 347 -1.47 10.59 -2.78
N PHE A 348 -1.07 9.33 -2.79
CA PHE A 348 -2.00 8.20 -2.81
C PHE A 348 -1.82 7.31 -1.59
N LEU A 349 -2.91 6.65 -1.21
CA LEU A 349 -2.95 5.47 -0.35
C LEU A 349 -3.59 4.34 -1.15
N LEU A 350 -2.84 3.25 -1.38
CA LEU A 350 -3.38 2.01 -1.93
C LEU A 350 -3.88 1.13 -0.80
N GLN A 351 -5.14 0.71 -0.91
CA GLN A 351 -5.75 -0.25 0.00
C GLN A 351 -5.89 -1.59 -0.71
N PRO A 352 -5.34 -2.70 -0.17
CA PRO A 352 -5.55 -4.01 -0.75
C PRO A 352 -7.05 -4.30 -0.86
N ILE A 353 -7.48 -4.69 -2.05
CA ILE A 353 -8.83 -5.21 -2.26
C ILE A 353 -8.80 -6.64 -1.73
N ALA A 354 -9.57 -6.90 -0.67
CA ALA A 354 -9.76 -8.25 -0.21
C ALA A 354 -10.31 -9.10 -1.36
N PRO A 355 -9.75 -10.30 -1.62
CA PRO A 355 -10.27 -11.16 -2.68
C PRO A 355 -11.76 -11.42 -2.43
N SER A 356 -12.61 -10.92 -3.32
CA SER A 356 -14.06 -11.11 -3.22
C SER A 356 -14.44 -12.45 -3.85
N THR A 357 -14.95 -13.36 -3.04
CA THR A 357 -15.60 -14.59 -3.49
C THR A 357 -17.09 -14.33 -3.56
N CYS A 358 -17.65 -14.30 -4.77
CA CYS A 358 -19.09 -14.22 -4.97
C CYS A 358 -19.74 -15.61 -4.84
N GLN A 359 -20.92 -15.64 -4.22
CA GLN A 359 -21.76 -16.84 -4.18
C GLN A 359 -22.27 -17.18 -5.60
N THR A 360 -22.53 -18.45 -5.85
CA THR A 360 -22.83 -18.93 -7.22
C THR A 360 -24.17 -18.39 -7.71
N ASP A 361 -24.18 -17.69 -8.84
CA ASP A 361 -25.40 -17.29 -9.52
C ASP A 361 -26.01 -18.47 -10.30
N LEU A 362 -27.26 -18.78 -9.98
CA LEU A 362 -28.06 -19.81 -10.66
C LEU A 362 -28.87 -19.25 -11.83
N GLY A 363 -28.89 -17.94 -12.03
CA GLY A 363 -29.69 -17.25 -13.03
C GLY A 363 -31.15 -17.14 -12.60
N TYR A 364 -32.09 -17.37 -13.53
CA TYR A 364 -33.55 -17.23 -13.31
C TYR A 364 -34.03 -15.81 -12.96
N GLY A 365 -33.21 -14.80 -13.25
CA GLY A 365 -33.61 -13.41 -13.17
C GLY A 365 -34.78 -13.09 -14.09
N GLY A 366 -35.68 -12.24 -13.59
CA GLY A 366 -36.78 -11.69 -14.35
C GLY A 366 -38.14 -12.37 -14.14
N PRO A 367 -39.23 -11.70 -14.55
CA PRO A 367 -39.29 -10.40 -15.22
C PRO A 367 -38.77 -9.24 -14.33
N GLY A 368 -38.32 -8.14 -14.94
CA GLY A 368 -37.57 -7.07 -14.26
C GLY A 368 -36.07 -7.15 -14.54
N ASN A 369 -35.31 -6.17 -14.03
CA ASN A 369 -33.86 -6.02 -14.28
C ASN A 369 -33.03 -6.11 -12.98
N SER A 370 -33.60 -6.62 -11.88
CA SER A 370 -32.86 -6.65 -10.62
C SER A 370 -31.82 -7.75 -10.59
N VAL A 371 -30.70 -7.48 -9.92
CA VAL A 371 -29.60 -8.43 -9.71
C VAL A 371 -29.34 -8.54 -8.20
N LEU A 372 -29.22 -9.78 -7.72
CA LEU A 372 -28.83 -10.14 -6.35
C LEU A 372 -27.39 -10.65 -6.40
N SER A 373 -26.52 -10.04 -5.60
CA SER A 373 -25.14 -10.46 -5.39
C SER A 373 -24.86 -10.71 -3.90
N PHE A 374 -23.90 -11.59 -3.62
CA PHE A 374 -23.40 -11.83 -2.28
C PHE A 374 -21.91 -12.14 -2.35
N CYS A 375 -21.08 -11.13 -2.10
CA CYS A 375 -19.64 -11.17 -2.39
C CYS A 375 -18.84 -10.58 -1.22
N GLY A 376 -17.63 -11.08 -1.00
CA GLY A 376 -16.74 -10.61 0.07
C GLY A 376 -15.68 -11.64 0.39
N GLU A 377 -15.21 -11.71 1.63
CA GLU A 377 -14.12 -12.63 2.01
C GLU A 377 -14.50 -14.11 1.91
N GLY A 378 -15.81 -14.40 1.85
CA GLY A 378 -16.38 -15.74 1.92
C GLY A 378 -17.31 -15.88 3.13
N LEU A 379 -17.93 -17.06 3.25
CA LEU A 379 -18.87 -17.35 4.33
C LEU A 379 -18.35 -18.45 5.28
N ALA A 380 -17.03 -18.55 5.44
CA ALA A 380 -16.40 -19.37 6.48
C ALA A 380 -16.40 -18.68 7.85
N SER A 381 -16.07 -19.43 8.91
CA SER A 381 -16.00 -18.88 10.26
C SER A 381 -14.97 -17.75 10.36
N GLY A 382 -15.44 -16.55 10.72
CA GLY A 382 -14.60 -15.36 10.90
C GLY A 382 -14.49 -14.46 9.67
N GLN A 383 -15.09 -14.85 8.54
CA GLN A 383 -15.18 -14.04 7.32
C GLN A 383 -16.52 -13.30 7.23
N THR A 384 -16.56 -12.24 6.43
CA THR A 384 -17.79 -11.51 6.12
C THR A 384 -17.95 -11.26 4.63
N SER A 385 -19.21 -11.23 4.18
CA SER A 385 -19.57 -10.85 2.81
C SER A 385 -20.74 -9.86 2.79
N ASP A 386 -20.85 -9.09 1.71
CA ASP A 386 -21.91 -8.10 1.52
C ASP A 386 -22.98 -8.66 0.60
N LEU A 387 -24.24 -8.58 1.02
CA LEU A 387 -25.39 -8.95 0.20
C LEU A 387 -26.02 -7.69 -0.38
N ALA A 388 -26.19 -7.65 -1.70
CA ALA A 388 -26.77 -6.51 -2.39
C ALA A 388 -27.84 -6.95 -3.40
N LEU A 389 -28.96 -6.21 -3.44
CA LEU A 389 -29.94 -6.23 -4.52
C LEU A 389 -29.86 -4.89 -5.23
N THR A 390 -29.71 -4.89 -6.54
CA THR A 390 -29.76 -3.68 -7.39
C THR A 390 -30.85 -3.83 -8.45
N GLY A 391 -31.26 -2.71 -9.06
CA GLY A 391 -32.18 -2.73 -10.22
C GLY A 391 -33.63 -3.13 -9.93
N ALA A 392 -34.04 -3.22 -8.66
CA ALA A 392 -35.43 -3.45 -8.28
C ALA A 392 -36.27 -2.16 -8.44
N THR A 393 -37.58 -2.26 -8.24
CA THR A 393 -38.44 -1.06 -8.26
C THR A 393 -38.08 -0.15 -7.07
N PRO A 394 -37.87 1.16 -7.25
CA PRO A 394 -37.58 2.08 -6.15
C PRO A 394 -38.70 2.19 -5.13
N SER A 395 -38.33 2.29 -3.85
CA SER A 395 -39.22 2.60 -2.72
C SER A 395 -40.40 1.64 -2.57
N VAL A 396 -40.17 0.35 -2.79
CA VAL A 396 -41.17 -0.71 -2.57
C VAL A 396 -40.69 -1.69 -1.50
N MET A 397 -41.61 -2.47 -0.95
CA MET A 397 -41.22 -3.62 -0.14
C MET A 397 -40.84 -4.78 -1.06
N SER A 398 -39.61 -5.28 -0.93
CA SER A 398 -39.16 -6.54 -1.52
C SER A 398 -39.11 -7.64 -0.46
N TRP A 399 -38.99 -8.89 -0.88
CA TRP A 399 -38.85 -10.05 0.00
C TRP A 399 -37.69 -10.91 -0.46
N MET A 400 -36.75 -11.18 0.45
CA MET A 400 -35.71 -12.18 0.25
C MET A 400 -36.29 -13.54 0.62
N VAL A 401 -36.49 -14.38 -0.38
CA VAL A 401 -36.99 -15.74 -0.22
C VAL A 401 -35.81 -16.67 -0.07
N LEU A 402 -35.79 -17.44 1.02
CA LEU A 402 -34.75 -18.41 1.33
C LEU A 402 -35.33 -19.83 1.34
N GLY A 403 -34.59 -20.77 0.77
CA GLY A 403 -34.94 -22.19 0.72
C GLY A 403 -33.72 -23.08 0.93
N LEU A 404 -33.94 -24.34 1.28
CA LEU A 404 -32.86 -25.34 1.41
C LEU A 404 -32.72 -26.22 0.16
N ASP A 405 -33.66 -26.07 -0.79
CA ASP A 405 -33.67 -26.78 -2.06
C ASP A 405 -33.82 -25.76 -3.21
N SER A 406 -33.19 -26.07 -4.34
CA SER A 406 -33.35 -25.34 -5.60
C SER A 406 -34.34 -26.09 -6.49
N THR A 407 -35.59 -25.63 -6.52
CA THR A 407 -36.63 -26.17 -7.43
C THR A 407 -37.27 -25.04 -8.25
N PRO A 408 -36.62 -24.63 -9.37
CA PRO A 408 -37.12 -23.58 -10.25
C PRO A 408 -38.58 -23.82 -10.67
N THR A 409 -39.50 -23.01 -10.14
CA THR A 409 -40.94 -23.18 -10.32
C THR A 409 -41.57 -21.91 -10.88
N PRO A 410 -42.40 -22.00 -11.94
CA PRO A 410 -43.12 -20.84 -12.46
C PRO A 410 -44.01 -20.22 -11.38
N PHE A 411 -43.79 -18.94 -11.08
CA PHE A 411 -44.53 -18.20 -10.06
C PHE A 411 -44.76 -16.77 -10.52
N ARG A 412 -46.03 -16.32 -10.54
CA ARG A 412 -46.40 -14.92 -10.84
C ARG A 412 -45.67 -14.31 -12.06
N GLY A 413 -45.49 -15.07 -13.13
CA GLY A 413 -44.89 -14.57 -14.37
C GLY A 413 -43.35 -14.60 -14.42
N GLY A 414 -42.69 -14.96 -13.33
CA GLY A 414 -41.26 -15.31 -13.26
C GLY A 414 -41.03 -16.74 -12.80
N THR A 415 -39.81 -17.02 -12.35
CA THR A 415 -39.42 -18.32 -11.79
C THR A 415 -38.92 -18.13 -10.37
N LEU A 416 -39.61 -18.75 -9.40
CA LEU A 416 -39.17 -18.79 -8.01
C LEU A 416 -38.33 -20.06 -7.79
N VAL A 417 -37.08 -19.88 -7.38
CA VAL A 417 -36.11 -20.99 -7.24
C VAL A 417 -36.08 -21.62 -5.85
N PRO A 418 -36.08 -20.86 -4.74
CA PRO A 418 -35.95 -21.44 -3.40
C PRO A 418 -37.31 -22.03 -2.96
N LEU A 419 -37.56 -23.28 -3.36
CA LEU A 419 -38.81 -23.97 -3.06
C LEU A 419 -38.54 -25.41 -2.57
N PRO A 420 -39.18 -25.84 -1.47
CA PRO A 420 -40.06 -25.05 -0.60
C PRO A 420 -39.26 -23.93 0.11
N PHE A 421 -39.81 -22.71 0.14
CA PHE A 421 -39.18 -21.62 0.87
C PHE A 421 -39.37 -21.84 2.38
N VAL A 422 -38.31 -21.63 3.15
CA VAL A 422 -38.30 -21.73 4.61
C VAL A 422 -38.65 -20.37 5.21
N ILE A 423 -38.12 -19.30 4.62
CA ILE A 423 -38.25 -17.94 5.11
C ILE A 423 -38.50 -16.99 3.92
N ALA A 424 -39.29 -15.95 4.14
CA ALA A 424 -39.44 -14.82 3.21
C ALA A 424 -39.36 -13.52 4.02
N GLU A 425 -38.15 -12.97 4.17
CA GLU A 425 -37.92 -11.77 4.97
C GLU A 425 -38.13 -10.50 4.14
N PRO A 426 -38.86 -9.49 4.66
CA PRO A 426 -39.09 -8.24 3.95
C PRO A 426 -37.87 -7.30 4.03
N PHE A 427 -37.49 -6.70 2.90
CA PHE A 427 -36.52 -5.63 2.82
C PHE A 427 -37.07 -4.47 1.98
N PRO A 428 -37.13 -3.24 2.50
CA PRO A 428 -37.53 -2.10 1.67
C PRO A 428 -36.39 -1.74 0.71
N THR A 429 -36.72 -1.51 -0.56
CA THR A 429 -35.79 -0.90 -1.51
C THR A 429 -35.71 0.61 -1.28
N ASP A 430 -34.54 1.19 -1.52
CA ASP A 430 -34.32 2.64 -1.40
C ASP A 430 -34.85 3.44 -2.61
N ALA A 431 -34.44 4.70 -2.76
CA ALA A 431 -34.86 5.56 -3.88
C ALA A 431 -34.23 5.16 -5.22
N GLN A 432 -33.21 4.31 -5.22
CA GLN A 432 -32.49 3.79 -6.37
C GLN A 432 -32.98 2.39 -6.75
N GLY A 433 -33.75 1.73 -5.87
CA GLY A 433 -34.20 0.36 -6.08
C GLY A 433 -33.23 -0.66 -5.52
N GLU A 434 -32.46 -0.29 -4.50
CA GLU A 434 -31.39 -1.09 -3.93
C GLU A 434 -31.73 -1.59 -2.51
N VAL A 435 -31.16 -2.74 -2.15
CA VAL A 435 -31.07 -3.25 -0.77
C VAL A 435 -29.61 -3.62 -0.55
N ALA A 436 -29.00 -3.14 0.53
CA ALA A 436 -27.62 -3.50 0.89
C ALA A 436 -27.55 -3.96 2.35
N LEU A 437 -26.95 -5.12 2.56
CA LEU A 437 -26.63 -5.69 3.87
C LEU A 437 -25.12 -5.92 3.93
N PRO A 438 -24.33 -4.92 4.37
CA PRO A 438 -22.89 -5.07 4.48
C PRO A 438 -22.50 -5.93 5.68
N GLY A 439 -21.38 -6.65 5.57
CA GLY A 439 -20.72 -7.36 6.65
C GLY A 439 -21.51 -8.55 7.20
N VAL A 440 -22.24 -9.28 6.34
CA VAL A 440 -22.95 -10.51 6.75
C VAL A 440 -21.91 -11.55 7.17
N PRO A 441 -21.92 -12.00 8.44
CA PRO A 441 -20.92 -12.93 8.94
C PRO A 441 -21.16 -14.36 8.42
N GLY A 442 -20.07 -15.03 8.06
CA GLY A 442 -20.03 -16.45 7.72
C GLY A 442 -20.04 -17.37 8.95
N GLY A 443 -19.79 -18.67 8.70
CA GLY A 443 -19.70 -19.71 9.72
C GLY A 443 -21.02 -20.44 10.00
N ASN A 444 -20.99 -21.37 10.96
CA ASN A 444 -22.08 -22.34 11.24
C ASN A 444 -22.39 -23.30 10.07
N GLY A 445 -21.47 -23.43 9.11
CA GLY A 445 -21.54 -24.43 8.06
C GLY A 445 -21.17 -25.85 8.52
N PRO A 446 -21.23 -26.84 7.61
CA PRO A 446 -21.63 -26.70 6.21
C PRO A 446 -23.15 -26.55 6.06
N LEU A 447 -23.59 -25.46 5.45
CA LEU A 447 -25.01 -25.20 5.14
C LEU A 447 -25.10 -24.50 3.79
N THR A 448 -25.92 -25.04 2.89
CA THR A 448 -26.27 -24.40 1.62
C THR A 448 -27.69 -23.85 1.69
N VAL A 449 -27.85 -22.59 1.30
CA VAL A 449 -29.14 -21.89 1.24
C VAL A 449 -29.31 -21.31 -0.16
N TYR A 450 -30.51 -21.44 -0.72
CA TYR A 450 -30.87 -20.80 -1.97
C TYR A 450 -31.64 -19.51 -1.68
N ALA A 451 -31.24 -18.41 -2.31
CA ALA A 451 -31.84 -17.10 -2.08
C ALA A 451 -32.30 -16.45 -3.38
N GLN A 452 -33.42 -15.72 -3.33
CA GLN A 452 -33.89 -14.91 -4.45
C GLN A 452 -34.77 -13.78 -3.93
N PHE A 453 -34.68 -12.59 -4.50
CA PHE A 453 -35.61 -11.50 -4.22
C PHE A 453 -36.83 -11.54 -5.12
N VAL A 454 -37.97 -11.22 -4.53
CA VAL A 454 -39.24 -10.93 -5.22
C VAL A 454 -39.76 -9.59 -4.76
N TYR A 455 -40.26 -8.78 -5.69
CA TYR A 455 -40.75 -7.44 -5.39
C TYR A 455 -41.89 -7.03 -6.32
N PRO A 456 -42.75 -6.08 -5.94
CA PRO A 456 -43.75 -5.51 -6.83
C PRO A 456 -43.06 -4.72 -7.94
N ASP A 457 -43.37 -5.06 -9.20
CA ASP A 457 -42.89 -4.34 -10.38
C ASP A 457 -44.09 -4.08 -11.30
N PRO A 458 -44.59 -2.84 -11.41
CA PRO A 458 -45.75 -2.51 -12.22
C PRO A 458 -45.49 -2.68 -13.73
N THR A 459 -44.23 -2.77 -14.16
CA THR A 459 -43.84 -2.97 -15.56
C THR A 459 -43.79 -4.45 -15.94
N ALA A 460 -43.71 -5.35 -14.96
CA ALA A 460 -43.66 -6.78 -15.18
C ALA A 460 -45.03 -7.37 -15.60
N PRO A 461 -45.08 -8.42 -16.45
CA PRO A 461 -46.31 -8.98 -17.02
C PRO A 461 -47.40 -9.40 -16.02
N LYS A 462 -47.02 -9.65 -14.76
CA LYS A 462 -47.93 -10.04 -13.68
C LYS A 462 -47.75 -9.20 -12.42
N GLY A 463 -47.09 -8.04 -12.51
CA GLY A 463 -46.91 -7.10 -11.40
C GLY A 463 -45.81 -7.47 -10.40
N TRP A 464 -44.95 -8.45 -10.73
CA TRP A 464 -43.90 -8.96 -9.85
C TRP A 464 -42.58 -9.04 -10.60
N GLY A 465 -41.53 -8.50 -10.01
CA GLY A 465 -40.15 -8.65 -10.45
C GLY A 465 -39.40 -9.70 -9.63
N PHE A 466 -38.36 -10.30 -10.25
CA PHE A 466 -37.54 -11.35 -9.65
C PHE A 466 -36.06 -11.06 -9.92
N SER A 467 -35.22 -11.16 -8.89
CA SER A 467 -33.77 -11.21 -9.08
C SER A 467 -33.36 -12.56 -9.64
N ASN A 468 -32.09 -12.67 -10.05
CA ASN A 468 -31.44 -13.97 -10.13
C ASN A 468 -31.44 -14.67 -8.76
N ALA A 469 -31.30 -15.99 -8.79
CA ALA A 469 -31.23 -16.82 -7.59
C ALA A 469 -29.77 -17.19 -7.30
N LEU A 470 -29.37 -17.15 -6.03
CA LEU A 470 -28.02 -17.53 -5.60
C LEU A 470 -28.03 -18.87 -4.88
N GLU A 471 -26.97 -19.66 -5.07
CA GLU A 471 -26.56 -20.73 -4.16
C GLU A 471 -25.54 -20.16 -3.17
N ILE A 472 -25.96 -20.02 -1.91
CA ILE A 472 -25.17 -19.45 -0.81
C ILE A 472 -24.63 -20.60 0.04
N VAL A 473 -23.32 -20.72 0.13
CA VAL A 473 -22.62 -21.79 0.85
C VAL A 473 -21.93 -21.20 2.07
N PHE A 474 -22.43 -21.56 3.26
CA PHE A 474 -21.74 -21.30 4.53
C PHE A 474 -20.77 -22.44 4.81
N GLU A 475 -19.51 -22.10 5.04
CA GLU A 475 -18.44 -23.05 5.33
C GLU A 475 -18.27 -23.25 6.86
N GLY A 476 -17.75 -24.42 7.24
CA GLY A 476 -17.65 -24.89 8.64
C GLY A 476 -16.36 -24.48 9.34
#